data_AF-U6DUW3-F1
#
_entry.id   AF-U6DUW3-F1
#
_cell.length_a   1.000
_cell.length_b   1.000
_cell.length_c   1.000
_cell.angle_alpha   90.00
_cell.angle_beta   90.00
_cell.angle_gamma   90.00
#
_symmetry.space_group_name_H-M   'P 1'
#
loop_
_entity.id
_entity.type
_entity.pdbx_description
1 polymer ?
#
loop_
_entity_poly.entity_id
_entity_poly.type
_entity_poly.pdbx_seq_one_letter_code
_entity_poly.pdbx_strand_id
1 'polypeptide(L)'
;PNLGGPSFSLRLSKEKSEKLVLEETAYEEIERDFQDVLSELSGDKSLDKFRIEYEKLHAVMKKSYDNEKRLMAKCRELNAEIVVNSAKVATALKLSQDDQTTIASLKKEIEKAWKMVDSAYDKEQKAKDTILALKEEIVNLTKLVEQGSGLSMDQDSNIRDLLKFKEEVTKERDQLLSEVVKLRESLAQTTELQQETERSREEAEQTISQFQQEIQQRQNEASRESRKKEKLEKELRQVQMDMDTRQTEIKALQQYVQKSKEELQKLEQQLKEQKLQRVNFV
;
A
#
# COMPACT_ATOMS: atom_id res chain seq x y z
N PRO A 1 -12.99 -22.42 7.70
CA PRO A 1 -13.72 -22.20 6.42
C PRO A 1 -12.86 -21.37 5.46
N ASN A 2 -11.94 -22.05 4.78
CA ASN A 2 -11.04 -21.45 3.79
C ASN A 2 -11.74 -21.54 2.43
N LEU A 3 -12.69 -20.64 2.17
CA LEU A 3 -13.48 -20.58 0.94
C LEU A 3 -13.19 -19.26 0.23
N GLY A 4 -12.15 -19.23 -0.58
CA GLY A 4 -11.79 -18.02 -1.34
C GLY A 4 -10.36 -17.99 -1.84
N GLY A 5 -9.86 -19.09 -2.40
CA GLY A 5 -8.55 -19.09 -3.06
C GLY A 5 -8.59 -18.33 -4.40
N PRO A 6 -7.46 -17.80 -4.89
CA PRO A 6 -7.36 -17.05 -6.15
C PRO A 6 -8.01 -17.76 -7.35
N SER A 7 -7.99 -19.09 -7.34
CA SER A 7 -8.56 -19.98 -8.36
C SER A 7 -10.08 -19.84 -8.53
N PHE A 8 -10.83 -19.58 -7.46
CA PHE A 8 -12.30 -19.43 -7.52
C PHE A 8 -12.69 -18.06 -8.11
N SER A 9 -11.95 -17.01 -7.74
CA SER A 9 -12.14 -15.66 -8.29
C SER A 9 -11.80 -15.58 -9.77
N LEU A 10 -10.78 -16.32 -10.22
CA LEU A 10 -10.42 -16.45 -11.64
C LEU A 10 -11.50 -17.16 -12.45
N ARG A 11 -12.11 -18.22 -11.91
CA ARG A 11 -13.22 -18.94 -12.57
C ARG A 11 -14.47 -18.08 -12.74
N LEU A 12 -14.89 -17.38 -11.69
CA LEU A 12 -16.02 -16.44 -11.75
C LEU A 12 -15.77 -15.26 -12.71
N SER A 13 -14.54 -14.79 -12.79
CA SER A 13 -14.17 -13.71 -13.72
C SER A 13 -14.26 -14.17 -15.17
N LYS A 14 -13.92 -15.45 -15.43
CA LYS A 14 -13.99 -16.05 -16.76
C LYS A 14 -15.43 -16.30 -17.21
N GLU A 15 -16.28 -16.88 -16.35
CA GLU A 15 -17.72 -17.04 -16.63
C GLU A 15 -18.43 -15.69 -16.84
N LYS A 16 -18.09 -14.66 -16.06
CA LYS A 16 -18.63 -13.30 -16.26
C LYS A 16 -18.14 -12.62 -17.54
N SER A 17 -16.99 -13.03 -18.08
CA SER A 17 -16.46 -12.51 -19.34
C SER A 17 -17.16 -13.18 -20.52
N GLU A 18 -17.34 -14.51 -20.46
CA GLU A 18 -18.04 -15.28 -21.50
C GLU A 18 -19.51 -14.89 -21.61
N LYS A 19 -20.20 -14.68 -20.47
CA LYS A 19 -21.60 -14.23 -20.46
C LYS A 19 -21.80 -12.85 -21.12
N LEU A 20 -20.81 -11.97 -21.00
CA LEU A 20 -20.89 -10.61 -21.51
C LEU A 20 -20.65 -10.54 -23.03
N VAL A 21 -19.77 -11.42 -23.55
CA VAL A 21 -19.60 -11.60 -25.00
C VAL A 21 -20.89 -12.12 -25.63
N LEU A 22 -21.59 -13.04 -24.95
CA LEU A 22 -22.88 -13.55 -25.40
C LEU A 22 -23.98 -12.48 -25.37
N GLU A 23 -24.02 -11.61 -24.35
CA GLU A 23 -24.95 -10.47 -24.29
C GLU A 23 -24.68 -9.43 -25.38
N GLU A 24 -23.41 -9.17 -25.71
CA GLU A 24 -23.03 -8.22 -26.76
C GLU A 24 -23.41 -8.74 -28.15
N THR A 25 -23.22 -10.04 -28.42
CA THR A 25 -23.68 -10.67 -29.67
C THR A 25 -25.20 -10.70 -29.80
N ALA A 26 -25.93 -10.95 -28.70
CA ALA A 26 -27.39 -10.96 -28.71
C ALA A 26 -27.97 -9.56 -28.97
N TYR A 27 -27.34 -8.51 -28.44
CA TYR A 27 -27.74 -7.13 -28.72
C TYR A 27 -27.51 -6.74 -30.18
N GLU A 28 -26.39 -7.15 -30.78
CA GLU A 28 -26.09 -6.91 -32.21
C GLU A 28 -27.10 -7.59 -33.14
N GLU A 29 -27.56 -8.80 -32.81
CA GLU A 29 -28.62 -9.48 -33.55
C GLU A 29 -29.96 -8.72 -33.46
N ILE A 30 -30.35 -8.29 -32.25
CA ILE A 30 -31.57 -7.50 -32.04
C ILE A 30 -31.50 -6.16 -32.80
N GLU A 31 -30.34 -5.50 -32.84
CA GLU A 31 -30.14 -4.24 -33.55
C GLU A 31 -30.28 -4.41 -35.07
N ARG A 32 -29.78 -5.54 -35.61
CA ARG A 32 -29.92 -5.88 -37.04
C ARG A 32 -31.38 -6.15 -37.40
N ASP A 33 -32.05 -6.99 -36.63
CA ASP A 33 -33.47 -7.32 -36.85
C ASP A 33 -34.35 -6.06 -36.72
N PHE A 34 -33.98 -5.12 -35.83
CA PHE A 34 -34.66 -3.84 -35.70
C PHE A 34 -34.52 -2.95 -36.95
N GLN A 35 -33.32 -2.89 -37.55
CA GLN A 35 -33.07 -2.17 -38.80
C GLN A 35 -33.84 -2.77 -39.98
N ASP A 36 -33.90 -4.11 -40.05
CA ASP A 36 -34.62 -4.82 -41.10
C ASP A 36 -36.12 -4.49 -41.04
N VAL A 37 -36.74 -4.56 -39.86
CA VAL A 37 -38.16 -4.20 -39.66
C VAL A 37 -38.42 -2.72 -39.98
N LEU A 38 -37.52 -1.79 -39.60
CA LEU A 38 -37.67 -0.38 -39.97
C LEU A 38 -37.61 -0.16 -41.48
N SER A 39 -36.76 -0.90 -42.18
CA SER A 39 -36.64 -0.81 -43.65
C SER A 39 -37.92 -1.25 -44.34
N GLU A 40 -38.56 -2.33 -43.87
CA GLU A 40 -39.84 -2.83 -44.39
C GLU A 40 -40.98 -1.86 -44.13
N LEU A 41 -41.03 -1.25 -42.94
CA LEU A 41 -42.06 -0.29 -42.56
C LEU A 41 -41.95 1.05 -43.31
N SER A 42 -40.77 1.40 -43.85
CA SER A 42 -40.54 2.66 -44.56
C SER A 42 -41.22 2.76 -45.94
N GLY A 43 -41.64 1.63 -46.50
CA GLY A 43 -42.30 1.56 -47.81
C GLY A 43 -43.81 1.86 -47.80
N ASP A 44 -44.47 1.83 -46.64
CA ASP A 44 -45.92 1.97 -46.51
C ASP A 44 -46.32 3.14 -45.59
N LYS A 45 -46.87 4.20 -46.17
CA LYS A 45 -47.34 5.39 -45.44
C LYS A 45 -48.45 5.11 -44.42
N SER A 46 -49.20 4.01 -44.57
CA SER A 46 -50.25 3.66 -43.60
C SER A 46 -49.67 3.18 -42.26
N LEU A 47 -48.40 2.76 -42.25
CA LEU A 47 -47.69 2.21 -41.08
C LEU A 47 -46.81 3.24 -40.36
N ASP A 48 -46.78 4.51 -40.79
CA ASP A 48 -45.91 5.55 -40.23
C ASP A 48 -46.10 5.75 -38.70
N LYS A 49 -47.34 5.62 -38.21
CA LYS A 49 -47.61 5.70 -36.76
C LYS A 49 -46.97 4.54 -35.99
N PHE A 50 -46.99 3.34 -36.56
CA PHE A 50 -46.35 2.17 -35.95
C PHE A 50 -44.83 2.31 -35.99
N ARG A 51 -44.28 2.77 -37.11
CA ARG A 51 -42.85 3.07 -37.25
C ARG A 51 -42.34 4.03 -36.18
N ILE A 52 -43.06 5.14 -35.94
CA ILE A 52 -42.70 6.12 -34.90
C ILE A 52 -42.69 5.48 -33.50
N GLU A 53 -43.68 4.66 -33.16
CA GLU A 53 -43.72 3.98 -31.86
C GLU A 53 -42.63 2.89 -31.74
N TYR A 54 -42.29 2.21 -32.84
CA TYR A 54 -41.19 1.25 -32.90
C TYR A 54 -39.83 1.94 -32.69
N GLU A 55 -39.56 3.07 -33.37
CA GLU A 55 -38.36 3.89 -33.18
C GLU A 55 -38.22 4.38 -31.72
N LYS A 56 -39.33 4.77 -31.07
CA LYS A 56 -39.33 5.14 -29.64
C LYS A 56 -38.99 3.96 -28.73
N LEU A 57 -39.54 2.77 -29.00
CA LEU A 57 -39.24 1.57 -28.23
C LEU A 57 -37.75 1.23 -28.30
N HIS A 58 -37.14 1.32 -29.49
CA HIS A 58 -35.71 1.10 -29.68
C HIS A 58 -34.85 2.13 -28.97
N ALA A 59 -35.22 3.41 -29.03
CA ALA A 59 -34.50 4.44 -28.29
C ALA A 59 -34.48 4.14 -26.77
N VAL A 60 -35.59 3.64 -26.21
CA VAL A 60 -35.66 3.23 -24.79
C VAL A 60 -34.85 1.97 -24.53
N MET A 61 -34.94 0.95 -25.39
CA MET A 61 -34.18 -0.29 -25.28
C MET A 61 -32.67 -0.04 -25.34
N LYS A 62 -32.20 0.73 -26.32
CA LYS A 62 -30.80 1.12 -26.49
C LYS A 62 -30.27 1.85 -25.26
N LYS A 63 -31.05 2.82 -24.75
CA LYS A 63 -30.71 3.53 -23.50
C LYS A 63 -30.65 2.58 -22.30
N SER A 64 -31.53 1.58 -22.22
CA SER A 64 -31.51 0.57 -21.16
C SER A 64 -30.25 -0.30 -21.25
N TYR A 65 -29.90 -0.75 -22.45
CA TYR A 65 -28.70 -1.55 -22.71
C TYR A 65 -27.41 -0.78 -22.38
N ASP A 66 -27.29 0.49 -22.81
CA ASP A 66 -26.14 1.33 -22.47
C ASP A 66 -26.00 1.54 -20.95
N ASN A 67 -27.12 1.71 -20.25
CA ASN A 67 -27.14 1.82 -18.79
C ASN A 67 -26.70 0.51 -18.11
N GLU A 68 -27.18 -0.64 -18.59
CA GLU A 68 -26.80 -1.96 -18.09
C GLU A 68 -25.32 -2.24 -18.31
N LYS A 69 -24.79 -1.97 -19.52
CA LYS A 69 -23.36 -2.09 -19.83
C LYS A 69 -22.50 -1.24 -18.89
N ARG A 70 -22.91 0.01 -18.63
CA ARG A 70 -22.22 0.89 -17.66
C ARG A 70 -22.29 0.35 -16.23
N LEU A 71 -23.44 -0.17 -15.81
CA LEU A 71 -23.61 -0.75 -14.47
C LEU A 71 -22.73 -1.98 -14.29
N MET A 72 -22.68 -2.86 -15.29
CA MET A 72 -21.84 -4.06 -15.29
C MET A 72 -20.35 -3.71 -15.25
N ALA A 73 -19.91 -2.68 -15.98
CA ALA A 73 -18.55 -2.16 -15.88
C ALA A 73 -18.24 -1.69 -14.45
N LYS A 74 -19.15 -0.94 -13.82
CA LYS A 74 -18.95 -0.46 -12.44
C LYS A 74 -18.94 -1.60 -11.42
N CYS A 75 -19.79 -2.60 -11.57
CA CYS A 75 -19.78 -3.79 -10.72
C CYS A 75 -18.45 -4.56 -10.80
N ARG A 76 -17.83 -4.62 -11.98
CA ARG A 76 -16.52 -5.26 -12.16
C ARG A 76 -15.39 -4.46 -11.50
N GLU A 77 -15.40 -3.14 -11.69
CA GLU A 77 -14.45 -2.22 -11.05
C GLU A 77 -14.52 -2.37 -9.52
N LEU A 78 -15.73 -2.27 -8.94
CA LEU A 78 -15.94 -2.44 -7.50
C LEU A 78 -15.51 -3.82 -7.01
N ASN A 79 -15.77 -4.88 -7.79
CA ASN A 79 -15.35 -6.23 -7.41
C ASN A 79 -13.82 -6.38 -7.45
N ALA A 80 -13.14 -5.76 -8.41
CA ALA A 80 -11.67 -5.73 -8.46
C ALA A 80 -11.10 -4.96 -7.26
N GLU A 81 -11.69 -3.82 -6.91
CA GLU A 81 -11.31 -3.05 -5.72
C GLU A 81 -11.50 -3.85 -4.43
N ILE A 82 -12.62 -4.58 -4.30
CA ILE A 82 -12.89 -5.46 -3.15
C ILE A 82 -11.78 -6.51 -3.01
N VAL A 83 -11.38 -7.16 -4.10
CA VAL A 83 -10.33 -8.18 -4.08
C VAL A 83 -8.99 -7.57 -3.65
N VAL A 84 -8.60 -6.42 -4.23
CA VAL A 84 -7.36 -5.73 -3.86
C VAL A 84 -7.39 -5.29 -2.40
N ASN A 85 -8.51 -4.74 -1.93
CA ASN A 85 -8.62 -4.29 -0.55
C ASN A 85 -8.62 -5.47 0.44
N SER A 86 -9.27 -6.59 0.10
CA SER A 86 -9.20 -7.82 0.88
C SER A 86 -7.76 -8.33 1.02
N ALA A 87 -6.96 -8.26 -0.05
CA ALA A 87 -5.55 -8.64 0.02
C ALA A 87 -4.75 -7.70 0.94
N LYS A 88 -5.00 -6.38 0.86
CA LYS A 88 -4.36 -5.40 1.76
C LYS A 88 -4.72 -5.66 3.23
N VAL A 89 -5.98 -5.94 3.53
CA VAL A 89 -6.45 -6.27 4.89
C VAL A 89 -5.79 -7.56 5.40
N ALA A 90 -5.70 -8.60 4.57
CA ALA A 90 -5.04 -9.84 4.95
C ALA A 90 -3.55 -9.63 5.30
N THR A 91 -2.84 -8.83 4.51
CA THR A 91 -1.44 -8.47 4.79
C THR A 91 -1.30 -7.66 6.08
N ALA A 92 -2.16 -6.65 6.29
CA ALA A 92 -2.14 -5.84 7.50
C ALA A 92 -2.44 -6.67 8.76
N LEU A 93 -3.37 -7.61 8.67
CA LEU A 93 -3.68 -8.54 9.76
C LEU A 93 -2.49 -9.44 10.09
N LYS A 94 -1.79 -9.96 9.07
CA LYS A 94 -0.60 -10.78 9.26
C LYS A 94 0.52 -10.00 9.95
N LEU A 95 0.82 -8.79 9.47
CA LEU A 95 1.81 -7.91 10.10
C LEU A 95 1.46 -7.63 11.57
N SER A 96 0.18 -7.36 11.87
CA SER A 96 -0.27 -7.15 13.25
C SER A 96 -0.08 -8.39 14.14
N GLN A 97 -0.26 -9.61 13.60
CA GLN A 97 0.00 -10.85 14.35
C GLN A 97 1.49 -11.06 14.62
N ASP A 98 2.35 -10.77 13.63
CA ASP A 98 3.80 -10.85 13.76
C ASP A 98 4.32 -9.82 14.79
N ASP A 99 3.77 -8.60 14.77
CA ASP A 99 4.05 -7.55 15.76
C ASP A 99 3.63 -7.98 17.17
N GLN A 100 2.44 -8.56 17.34
CA GLN A 100 2.00 -9.07 18.64
C GLN A 100 2.92 -10.15 19.20
N THR A 101 3.42 -11.03 18.32
CA THR A 101 4.38 -12.07 18.70
C THR A 101 5.71 -11.46 19.17
N THR A 102 6.19 -10.45 18.44
CA THR A 102 7.42 -9.72 18.79
C THR A 102 7.26 -8.92 20.09
N ILE A 103 6.12 -8.27 20.31
CA ILE A 103 5.82 -7.58 21.55
C ILE A 103 5.82 -8.56 22.72
N ALA A 104 5.25 -9.76 22.55
CA ALA A 104 5.23 -10.79 23.59
C ALA A 104 6.64 -11.29 23.93
N SER A 105 7.52 -11.48 22.95
CA SER A 105 8.91 -11.89 23.21
C SER A 105 9.69 -10.80 23.94
N LEU A 106 9.56 -9.54 23.53
CA LEU A 106 10.22 -8.41 24.18
C LEU A 106 9.74 -8.22 25.63
N LYS A 107 8.44 -8.36 25.89
CA LYS A 107 7.90 -8.34 27.27
C LYS A 107 8.54 -9.41 28.16
N LYS A 108 8.70 -10.62 27.62
CA LYS A 108 9.36 -11.72 28.34
C LYS A 108 10.84 -11.44 28.62
N GLU A 109 11.53 -10.78 27.69
CA GLU A 109 12.93 -10.36 27.90
C GLU A 109 13.05 -9.27 28.96
N ILE A 110 12.14 -8.30 28.97
CA ILE A 110 12.04 -7.29 30.02
C ILE A 110 11.83 -7.97 31.39
N GLU A 111 10.88 -8.90 31.52
CA GLU A 111 10.66 -9.62 32.78
C GLU A 111 11.90 -10.39 33.25
N LYS A 112 12.68 -10.98 32.33
CA LYS A 112 13.95 -11.62 32.66
C LYS A 112 14.98 -10.61 33.15
N ALA A 113 15.10 -9.46 32.49
CA ALA A 113 16.01 -8.40 32.88
C ALA A 113 15.68 -7.88 34.28
N TRP A 114 14.40 -7.64 34.56
CA TRP A 114 13.92 -7.27 35.90
C TRP A 114 14.31 -8.29 36.97
N LYS A 115 14.08 -9.59 36.73
CA LYS A 115 14.51 -10.65 37.67
C LYS A 115 16.02 -10.70 37.87
N MET A 116 16.81 -10.41 36.84
CA MET A 116 18.26 -10.34 36.97
C MET A 116 18.68 -9.15 37.84
N VAL A 117 18.03 -8.00 37.67
CA VAL A 117 18.26 -6.81 38.52
C VAL A 117 17.91 -7.10 39.98
N ASP A 118 16.73 -7.67 40.25
CA ASP A 118 16.32 -8.04 41.61
C ASP A 118 17.33 -9.03 42.25
N SER A 119 17.76 -10.05 41.50
CA SER A 119 18.77 -10.99 42.01
C SER A 119 20.14 -10.34 42.25
N ALA A 120 20.53 -9.36 41.44
CA ALA A 120 21.77 -8.61 41.65
C ALA A 120 21.67 -7.73 42.90
N TYR A 121 20.53 -7.07 43.09
CA TYR A 121 20.24 -6.25 44.27
C TYR A 121 20.26 -7.09 45.57
N ASP A 122 19.63 -8.26 45.59
CA ASP A 122 19.66 -9.17 46.74
C ASP A 122 21.09 -9.63 47.10
N LYS A 123 21.91 -9.89 46.08
CA LYS A 123 23.33 -10.25 46.28
C LYS A 123 24.12 -9.07 46.83
N GLU A 124 23.90 -7.87 46.30
CA GLU A 124 24.51 -6.64 46.78
C GLU A 124 24.16 -6.39 48.25
N GLN A 125 22.89 -6.58 48.63
CA GLN A 125 22.44 -6.38 50.01
C GLN A 125 23.12 -7.37 50.97
N LYS A 126 23.18 -8.66 50.61
CA LYS A 126 23.91 -9.66 51.41
C LYS A 126 25.40 -9.33 51.56
N ALA A 127 26.03 -8.85 50.48
CA ALA A 127 27.43 -8.42 50.53
C ALA A 127 27.61 -7.23 51.47
N LYS A 128 26.69 -6.24 51.43
CA LYS A 128 26.70 -5.10 52.37
C LYS A 128 26.56 -5.54 53.82
N ASP A 129 25.62 -6.43 54.12
CA ASP A 129 25.41 -6.96 55.48
C ASP A 129 26.67 -7.71 55.97
N THR A 130 27.31 -8.47 55.09
CA THR A 130 28.57 -9.17 55.38
C THR A 130 29.71 -8.19 55.67
N ILE A 131 29.84 -7.12 54.87
CA ILE A 131 30.82 -6.06 55.10
C ILE A 131 30.60 -5.38 56.46
N LEU A 132 29.34 -5.15 56.83
CA LEU A 132 29.01 -4.55 58.13
C LEU A 132 29.42 -5.48 59.29
N ALA A 133 29.11 -6.77 59.20
CA ALA A 133 29.51 -7.75 60.21
C ALA A 133 31.04 -7.83 60.38
N LEU A 134 31.78 -7.89 59.27
CA LEU A 134 33.25 -7.91 59.30
C LEU A 134 33.83 -6.62 59.89
N LYS A 135 33.22 -5.46 59.60
CA LYS A 135 33.64 -4.18 60.23
C LYS A 135 33.45 -4.19 61.75
N GLU A 136 32.35 -4.77 62.23
CA GLU A 136 32.11 -4.91 63.67
C GLU A 136 33.14 -5.85 64.33
N GLU A 137 33.46 -6.97 63.68
CA GLU A 137 34.48 -7.91 64.14
C GLU A 137 35.87 -7.25 64.20
N ILE A 138 36.25 -6.46 63.20
CA ILE A 138 37.50 -5.68 63.21
C ILE A 138 37.54 -4.75 64.43
N VAL A 139 36.46 -4.04 64.74
CA VAL A 139 36.40 -3.15 65.91
C VAL A 139 36.58 -3.95 67.21
N ASN A 140 35.90 -5.09 67.32
CA ASN A 140 35.99 -5.97 68.50
C ASN A 140 37.41 -6.53 68.69
N LEU A 141 38.03 -7.01 67.62
CA LEU A 141 39.41 -7.52 67.64
C LEU A 141 40.42 -6.41 67.95
N THR A 142 40.25 -5.22 67.39
CA THR A 142 41.12 -4.06 67.66
C THR A 142 41.11 -3.73 69.16
N LYS A 143 39.92 -3.72 69.78
CA LYS A 143 39.77 -3.51 71.23
C LYS A 143 40.44 -4.60 72.06
N LEU A 144 40.36 -5.86 71.62
CA LEU A 144 41.00 -7.00 72.30
C LEU A 144 42.53 -6.92 72.21
N VAL A 145 43.06 -6.49 71.06
CA VAL A 145 44.50 -6.27 70.85
C VAL A 145 45.03 -5.13 71.71
N GLU A 146 44.28 -4.02 71.82
CA GLU A 146 44.63 -2.92 72.73
C GLU A 146 44.69 -3.37 74.19
N GLN A 147 43.80 -4.29 74.60
CA GLN A 147 43.77 -4.88 75.95
C GLN A 147 44.82 -5.98 76.17
N GLY A 148 45.31 -6.63 75.11
CA GLY A 148 46.24 -7.76 75.15
C GLY A 148 47.73 -7.40 75.12
N SER A 149 48.08 -6.12 75.21
CA SER A 149 49.47 -5.63 75.10
C SER A 149 50.33 -5.86 76.35
N GLY A 150 50.29 -7.08 76.89
CA GLY A 150 51.25 -7.57 77.89
C GLY A 150 51.33 -9.08 77.83
N LEU A 151 52.35 -9.62 77.13
CA LEU A 151 53.11 -10.84 77.43
C LEU A 151 53.90 -11.31 76.17
N SER A 152 55.21 -11.51 76.36
CA SER A 152 56.27 -11.42 75.35
C SER A 152 56.83 -12.78 74.88
N MET A 153 55.99 -13.78 74.61
CA MET A 153 56.48 -15.07 74.06
C MET A 153 55.55 -15.77 73.06
N ASP A 154 54.26 -15.43 73.01
CA ASP A 154 53.32 -15.85 71.94
C ASP A 154 53.41 -14.97 70.67
N GLN A 155 54.29 -13.97 70.68
CA GLN A 155 54.36 -12.99 69.60
C GLN A 155 54.93 -13.57 68.30
N ASP A 156 55.82 -14.56 68.34
CA ASP A 156 56.45 -15.12 67.13
C ASP A 156 55.52 -16.00 66.30
N SER A 157 54.62 -16.78 66.94
CA SER A 157 53.61 -17.55 66.21
C SER A 157 52.56 -16.61 65.60
N ASN A 158 52.09 -15.63 66.38
CA ASN A 158 51.16 -14.61 65.90
C ASN A 158 51.75 -13.77 64.75
N ILE A 159 53.03 -13.39 64.81
CA ILE A 159 53.70 -12.70 63.70
C ILE A 159 53.71 -13.57 62.44
N ARG A 160 53.95 -14.88 62.58
CA ARG A 160 53.97 -15.81 61.45
C ARG A 160 52.58 -16.00 60.83
N ASP A 161 51.53 -16.06 61.64
CA ASP A 161 50.15 -16.16 61.16
C ASP A 161 49.65 -14.83 60.56
N LEU A 162 50.05 -13.68 61.14
CA LEU A 162 49.82 -12.35 60.55
C LEU A 162 50.51 -12.18 59.20
N LEU A 163 51.71 -12.75 59.02
CA LEU A 163 52.41 -12.73 57.73
C LEU A 163 51.66 -13.56 56.68
N LYS A 164 51.15 -14.75 57.03
CA LYS A 164 50.32 -15.56 56.12
C LYS A 164 49.03 -14.85 55.73
N PHE A 165 48.33 -14.28 56.72
CA PHE A 165 47.10 -13.54 56.48
C PHE A 165 47.34 -12.32 55.58
N LYS A 166 48.43 -11.57 55.82
CA LYS A 166 48.85 -10.48 54.93
C LYS A 166 49.08 -10.97 53.51
N GLU A 167 49.72 -12.12 53.33
CA GLU A 167 50.03 -12.69 52.01
C GLU A 167 48.76 -13.14 51.28
N GLU A 168 47.81 -13.77 51.98
CA GLU A 168 46.49 -14.13 51.48
C GLU A 168 45.67 -12.89 51.06
N VAL A 169 45.58 -11.88 51.92
CA VAL A 169 44.89 -10.61 51.63
C VAL A 169 45.55 -9.87 50.47
N THR A 170 46.88 -9.93 50.34
CA THR A 170 47.60 -9.33 49.20
C THR A 170 47.23 -10.04 47.90
N LYS A 171 47.13 -11.37 47.92
CA LYS A 171 46.74 -12.17 46.76
C LYS A 171 45.28 -11.91 46.35
N GLU A 172 44.37 -11.82 47.30
CA GLU A 172 42.97 -11.47 47.04
C GLU A 172 42.85 -10.06 46.46
N ARG A 173 43.58 -9.08 47.02
CA ARG A 173 43.65 -7.71 46.48
C ARG A 173 44.11 -7.72 45.03
N ASP A 174 45.15 -8.48 44.70
CA ASP A 174 45.70 -8.53 43.34
C ASP A 174 44.74 -9.22 42.36
N GLN A 175 44.01 -10.24 42.81
CA GLN A 175 42.94 -10.89 42.02
C GLN A 175 41.80 -9.92 41.74
N LEU A 176 41.30 -9.22 42.76
CA LEU A 176 40.24 -8.21 42.61
C LEU A 176 40.69 -7.05 41.72
N LEU A 177 41.94 -6.61 41.81
CA LEU A 177 42.51 -5.62 40.91
C LEU A 177 42.50 -6.09 39.45
N SER A 178 42.89 -7.35 39.20
CA SER A 178 42.83 -7.94 37.86
C SER A 178 41.40 -8.00 37.32
N GLU A 179 40.43 -8.35 38.16
CA GLU A 179 39.02 -8.38 37.78
C GLU A 179 38.47 -6.99 37.47
N VAL A 180 38.81 -5.99 38.29
CA VAL A 180 38.44 -4.58 38.04
C VAL A 180 38.98 -4.09 36.71
N VAL A 181 40.22 -4.46 36.34
CA VAL A 181 40.80 -4.09 35.05
C VAL A 181 40.00 -4.71 33.90
N LYS A 182 39.70 -6.02 33.96
CA LYS A 182 38.90 -6.71 32.93
C LYS A 182 37.50 -6.13 32.79
N LEU A 183 36.84 -5.81 33.91
CA LEU A 183 35.52 -5.19 33.91
C LEU A 183 35.56 -3.79 33.29
N ARG A 184 36.60 -3.00 33.57
CA ARG A 184 36.79 -1.68 32.93
C ARG A 184 37.02 -1.79 31.43
N GLU A 185 37.81 -2.75 30.97
CA GLU A 185 38.02 -2.99 29.54
C GLU A 185 36.72 -3.43 28.85
N SER A 186 35.98 -4.35 29.45
CA SER A 186 34.68 -4.80 28.92
C SER A 186 33.65 -3.67 28.89
N LEU A 187 33.62 -2.82 29.91
CA LEU A 187 32.75 -1.64 29.96
C LEU A 187 33.10 -0.65 28.85
N ALA A 188 34.39 -0.38 28.62
CA ALA A 188 34.85 0.51 27.57
C ALA A 188 34.42 -0.01 26.18
N GLN A 189 34.66 -1.30 25.89
CA GLN A 189 34.25 -1.93 24.63
C GLN A 189 32.73 -1.90 24.42
N THR A 190 31.96 -2.18 25.47
CA THR A 190 30.49 -2.15 25.39
C THR A 190 29.97 -0.73 25.13
N THR A 191 30.60 0.27 25.76
CA THR A 191 30.25 1.68 25.56
C THR A 191 30.55 2.15 24.14
N GLU A 192 31.69 1.73 23.58
CA GLU A 192 32.05 2.06 22.20
C GLU A 192 31.07 1.43 21.20
N LEU A 193 30.74 0.15 21.37
CA LEU A 193 29.76 -0.54 20.53
C LEU A 193 28.36 0.09 20.64
N GLN A 194 27.96 0.52 21.85
CA GLN A 194 26.70 1.23 22.05
C GLN A 194 26.68 2.55 21.25
N GLN A 195 27.74 3.35 21.33
CA GLN A 195 27.84 4.62 20.61
C GLN A 195 27.82 4.44 19.09
N GLU A 196 28.50 3.42 18.57
CA GLU A 196 28.48 3.09 17.15
C GLU A 196 27.08 2.67 16.69
N THR A 197 26.41 1.84 17.50
CA THR A 197 25.02 1.40 17.22
C THR A 197 24.04 2.58 17.26
N GLU A 198 24.17 3.49 18.22
CA GLU A 198 23.35 4.71 18.30
C GLU A 198 23.55 5.61 17.09
N ARG A 199 24.80 5.83 16.67
CA ARG A 199 25.09 6.62 15.46
C ARG A 199 24.47 5.98 14.21
N SER A 200 24.63 4.67 14.03
CA SER A 200 24.03 3.95 12.90
C SER A 200 22.50 4.03 12.92
N ARG A 201 21.88 3.97 14.11
CA ARG A 201 20.42 4.14 14.27
C ARG A 201 19.97 5.54 13.86
N GLU A 202 20.67 6.58 14.28
CA GLU A 202 20.35 7.97 13.92
C GLU A 202 20.46 8.21 12.41
N GLU A 203 21.49 7.67 11.75
CA GLU A 203 21.66 7.75 10.29
C GLU A 203 20.52 7.04 9.54
N ALA A 204 20.10 5.86 10.02
CA ALA A 204 18.97 5.14 9.48
C ALA A 204 17.65 5.92 9.65
N GLU A 205 17.42 6.51 10.83
CA GLU A 205 16.24 7.34 11.12
C GLU A 205 16.17 8.58 10.20
N GLN A 206 17.31 9.26 9.98
CA GLN A 206 17.39 10.39 9.04
C GLN A 206 17.06 9.96 7.61
N THR A 207 17.58 8.81 7.17
CA THR A 207 17.32 8.26 5.84
C THR A 207 15.85 7.91 5.65
N ILE A 208 15.22 7.30 6.66
CA ILE A 208 13.78 7.00 6.67
C ILE A 208 12.97 8.29 6.54
N SER A 209 13.33 9.34 7.31
CA SER A 209 12.65 10.63 7.22
C SER A 209 12.77 11.27 5.82
N GLN A 210 13.93 11.15 5.17
CA GLN A 210 14.11 11.63 3.79
C GLN A 210 13.23 10.87 2.81
N PHE A 211 13.22 9.53 2.85
CA PHE A 211 12.36 8.73 1.97
C PHE A 211 10.87 8.99 2.19
N GLN A 212 10.43 9.25 3.42
CA GLN A 212 9.04 9.63 3.68
C GLN A 212 8.67 10.96 3.00
N GLN A 213 9.56 11.96 3.02
CA GLN A 213 9.34 13.22 2.33
C GLN A 213 9.30 13.03 0.80
N GLU A 214 10.19 12.22 0.23
CA GLU A 214 10.19 11.90 -1.19
C GLU A 214 8.90 11.19 -1.62
N ILE A 215 8.45 10.20 -0.85
CA ILE A 215 7.18 9.48 -1.10
C ILE A 215 6.02 10.49 -1.14
N GLN A 216 5.94 11.38 -0.16
CA GLN A 216 4.89 12.41 -0.10
C GLN A 216 4.93 13.34 -1.33
N GLN A 217 6.14 13.74 -1.76
CA GLN A 217 6.31 14.55 -2.97
C GLN A 217 5.83 13.80 -4.22
N ARG A 218 6.27 12.55 -4.40
CA ARG A 218 5.86 11.69 -5.54
C ARG A 218 4.36 11.46 -5.58
N GLN A 219 3.73 11.27 -4.41
CA GLN A 219 2.28 11.12 -4.31
C GLN A 219 1.54 12.41 -4.73
N ASN A 220 2.06 13.57 -4.34
CA ASN A 220 1.51 14.86 -4.76
C ASN A 220 1.67 15.09 -6.27
N GLU A 221 2.82 14.74 -6.84
CA GLU A 221 3.08 14.80 -8.29
C GLU A 221 2.13 13.88 -9.07
N ALA A 222 1.98 12.62 -8.62
CA ALA A 222 1.06 11.66 -9.25
C ALA A 222 -0.40 12.14 -9.21
N SER A 223 -0.84 12.74 -8.10
CA SER A 223 -2.19 13.31 -7.98
C SER A 223 -2.40 14.49 -8.94
N ARG A 224 -1.40 15.37 -9.09
CA ARG A 224 -1.45 16.48 -10.04
C ARG A 224 -1.53 16.00 -11.48
N GLU A 225 -0.69 15.03 -11.86
CA GLU A 225 -0.69 14.49 -13.22
C GLU A 225 -1.98 13.73 -13.54
N SER A 226 -2.54 12.99 -12.57
CA SER A 226 -3.83 12.33 -12.72
C SER A 226 -4.97 13.32 -13.00
N ARG A 227 -5.03 14.45 -12.28
CA ARG A 227 -6.02 15.51 -12.54
C ARG A 227 -5.85 16.15 -13.92
N LYS A 228 -4.59 16.36 -14.34
CA LYS A 228 -4.27 16.91 -15.67
C LYS A 228 -4.68 15.95 -16.77
N LYS A 229 -4.41 14.65 -16.60
CA LYS A 229 -4.85 13.59 -17.51
C LYS A 229 -6.38 13.57 -17.64
N GLU A 230 -7.11 13.59 -16.52
CA GLU A 230 -8.58 13.59 -16.55
C GLU A 230 -9.15 14.81 -17.30
N LYS A 231 -8.53 15.98 -17.14
CA LYS A 231 -8.92 17.20 -17.87
C LYS A 231 -8.68 17.04 -19.37
N LEU A 232 -7.49 16.58 -19.77
CA LEU A 232 -7.15 16.37 -21.18
C LEU A 232 -8.00 15.28 -21.82
N GLU A 233 -8.37 14.23 -21.09
CA GLU A 233 -9.28 13.19 -21.59
C GLU A 233 -10.69 13.73 -21.85
N LYS A 234 -11.19 14.65 -21.01
CA LYS A 234 -12.47 15.35 -21.24
C LYS A 234 -12.39 16.26 -22.47
N GLU A 235 -11.32 17.03 -22.62
CA GLU A 235 -11.09 17.88 -23.79
C GLU A 235 -11.00 17.04 -25.08
N LEU A 236 -10.28 15.92 -25.04
CA LEU A 236 -10.16 15.00 -26.17
C LEU A 236 -11.53 14.43 -26.58
N ARG A 237 -12.34 13.98 -25.62
CA ARG A 237 -13.71 13.50 -25.91
C ARG A 237 -14.58 14.59 -26.53
N GLN A 238 -14.48 15.82 -26.03
CA GLN A 238 -15.24 16.94 -26.58
C GLN A 238 -14.84 17.21 -28.04
N VAL A 239 -13.53 17.28 -28.33
CA VAL A 239 -13.03 17.48 -29.70
C VAL A 239 -13.44 16.35 -30.62
N GLN A 240 -13.44 15.10 -30.14
CA GLN A 240 -13.92 13.94 -30.90
C GLN A 240 -15.41 14.08 -31.25
N MET A 241 -16.26 14.48 -30.30
CA MET A 241 -17.68 14.72 -30.53
C MET A 241 -17.92 15.86 -31.53
N ASP A 242 -17.16 16.95 -31.41
CA ASP A 242 -17.24 18.08 -32.34
C ASP A 242 -16.82 17.66 -33.76
N MET A 243 -15.76 16.85 -33.88
CA MET A 243 -15.31 16.29 -35.14
C MET A 243 -16.37 15.40 -35.79
N ASP A 244 -16.98 14.48 -35.03
CA ASP A 244 -18.05 13.61 -35.52
C ASP A 244 -19.26 14.43 -35.99
N THR A 245 -19.63 15.47 -35.24
CA THR A 245 -20.69 16.41 -35.63
C THR A 245 -20.36 17.10 -36.95
N ARG A 246 -19.16 17.69 -37.08
CA ARG A 246 -18.70 18.29 -38.34
C ARG A 246 -18.66 17.30 -39.49
N GLN A 247 -18.28 16.05 -39.24
CA GLN A 247 -18.26 15.01 -40.25
C GLN A 247 -19.67 14.67 -40.76
N THR A 248 -20.68 14.68 -39.88
CA THR A 248 -22.09 14.53 -40.29
C THR A 248 -22.60 15.72 -41.10
N GLU A 249 -22.27 16.96 -40.70
CA GLU A 249 -22.61 18.17 -41.44
C GLU A 249 -21.99 18.17 -42.85
N ILE A 250 -20.71 17.77 -42.98
CA ILE A 250 -20.03 17.64 -44.26
C ILE A 250 -20.76 16.65 -45.16
N LYS A 251 -21.15 15.47 -44.63
CA LYS A 251 -21.90 14.47 -45.40
C LYS A 251 -23.27 15.02 -45.87
N ALA A 252 -23.97 15.75 -45.00
CA ALA A 252 -25.25 16.37 -45.35
C ALA A 252 -25.10 17.44 -46.46
N LEU A 253 -24.08 18.29 -46.35
CA LEU A 253 -23.77 19.30 -47.38
C LEU A 253 -23.35 18.65 -48.71
N GLN A 254 -22.56 17.57 -48.68
CA GLN A 254 -22.20 16.82 -49.88
C GLN A 254 -23.43 16.24 -50.59
N GLN A 255 -24.38 15.68 -49.83
CA GLN A 255 -25.66 15.21 -50.39
C GLN A 255 -26.49 16.34 -50.99
N TYR A 256 -26.54 17.51 -50.33
CA TYR A 256 -27.24 18.69 -50.83
C TYR A 256 -26.64 19.20 -52.15
N VAL A 257 -25.31 19.29 -52.23
CA VAL A 257 -24.58 19.68 -53.45
C VAL A 257 -24.86 18.70 -54.58
N GLN A 258 -24.86 17.40 -54.29
CA GLN A 258 -25.13 16.37 -55.30
C GLN A 258 -26.56 16.51 -55.88
N LYS A 259 -27.58 16.68 -55.02
CA LYS A 259 -28.96 16.93 -55.47
C LYS A 259 -29.08 18.19 -56.32
N SER A 260 -28.47 19.29 -55.85
CA SER A 260 -28.48 20.56 -56.58
C SER A 260 -27.85 20.41 -57.97
N LYS A 261 -26.77 19.63 -58.09
CA LYS A 261 -26.09 19.36 -59.36
C LYS A 261 -26.95 18.54 -60.32
N GLU A 262 -27.68 17.54 -59.83
CA GLU A 262 -28.62 16.74 -60.62
C GLU A 262 -29.82 17.57 -61.13
N GLU A 263 -30.36 18.46 -60.29
CA GLU A 263 -31.40 19.41 -60.69
C GLU A 263 -30.91 20.38 -61.76
N LEU A 264 -29.70 20.91 -61.59
CA LEU A 264 -29.07 21.82 -62.55
C LEU A 264 -28.86 21.13 -63.92
N GLN A 265 -28.40 19.88 -63.92
CA GLN A 265 -28.29 19.07 -65.15
C GLN A 265 -29.65 18.84 -65.83
N LYS A 266 -30.71 18.54 -65.07
CA LYS A 266 -32.07 18.41 -65.63
C LYS A 266 -32.55 19.71 -66.28
N LEU A 267 -32.37 20.84 -65.60
CA LEU A 267 -32.75 22.16 -66.12
C LEU A 267 -31.95 22.52 -67.38
N GLU A 268 -30.65 22.25 -67.41
CA GLU A 268 -29.82 22.45 -68.61
C GLU A 268 -30.30 21.60 -69.79
N GLN A 269 -30.69 20.34 -69.53
CA GLN A 269 -31.18 19.43 -70.55
C GLN A 269 -32.53 19.91 -71.13
N GLN A 270 -33.47 20.30 -70.25
CA GLN A 270 -34.75 20.92 -70.65
C GLN A 270 -34.54 22.21 -71.47
N LEU A 271 -33.61 23.07 -71.05
CA LEU A 271 -33.28 24.29 -71.79
C LEU A 271 -32.73 23.96 -73.19
N LYS A 272 -31.93 22.90 -73.32
CA LYS A 272 -31.38 22.43 -74.59
C LYS A 272 -32.47 21.95 -75.53
N GLU A 273 -33.41 21.14 -75.02
CA GLU A 273 -34.57 20.65 -75.78
C GLU A 273 -35.48 21.79 -76.24
N GLN A 274 -35.80 22.76 -75.36
CA GLN A 274 -36.59 23.94 -75.72
C GLN A 274 -35.92 24.78 -76.80
N LYS A 275 -34.59 24.97 -76.73
CA LYS A 275 -33.83 25.67 -77.79
C LYS A 275 -33.92 24.93 -79.13
N LEU A 276 -33.82 23.60 -79.12
CA LEU A 276 -33.97 22.76 -80.32
C LEU A 276 -35.37 22.87 -80.93
N GLN A 277 -36.42 22.83 -80.09
CA GLN A 277 -37.80 23.03 -80.53
C GLN A 277 -37.98 24.42 -81.16
N ARG A 278 -37.42 25.49 -80.56
CA ARG A 278 -37.48 26.84 -81.14
C ARG A 278 -36.79 26.95 -82.49
N VAL A 279 -35.68 26.22 -82.71
CA VAL A 279 -34.97 26.21 -83.99
C VAL A 279 -35.73 25.42 -85.06
N ASN A 280 -36.46 24.36 -84.69
CA ASN A 280 -37.28 23.57 -85.63
C ASN A 280 -38.61 24.24 -86.01
N PHE A 281 -39.03 25.30 -85.30
CA PHE A 281 -40.28 26.03 -85.54
C PHE A 281 -40.08 27.39 -86.25
N VAL A 282 -38.85 27.73 -86.63
CA VAL A 282 -38.47 28.92 -87.43
C VAL A 282 -37.90 28.45 -88.76
#